data_AF-A0A2P8GUA4-F1
#
_entry.id   AF-A0A2P8GUA4-F1
#
_cell.length_a   1.000
_cell.length_b   1.000
_cell.length_c   1.000
_cell.angle_alpha   90.00
_cell.angle_beta   90.00
_cell.angle_gamma   90.00
#
_symmetry.space_group_name_H-M   'P 1'
#
loop_
_entity.id
_entity.type
_entity.pdbx_description
1 polymer ?
#
loop_
_entity_poly.entity_id
_entity_poly.type
_entity_poly.pdbx_seq_one_letter_code
_entity_poly.pdbx_strand_id
1 'polypeptide(L)'
;MAFDHRDGASGPNPYAPQMGRTFAPLDLSGPLTVLDPARATTLTAWVARLIPGNADWPSAADLDTVNYIDEIVRQAPTLRPVLIGGIDAVDSTARSRDGRPFVDLDADRQTAILRDIEATGAPAAFSMVLELCYEAYYRAPRVQRIVAQRTGFEVRNTVDGKPMKPFPVERLATVRTRPDHFRSVNA
;
A
#
# COMPACT_ATOMS: atom_id res chain seq x y z
N MET A 1 -29.46 -1.89 -8.19
CA MET A 1 -28.58 -2.83 -7.46
C MET A 1 -27.37 -2.04 -7.01
N ALA A 2 -27.28 -1.71 -5.73
CA ALA A 2 -26.11 -1.09 -5.13
C ALA A 2 -25.12 -2.20 -4.77
N PHE A 3 -23.88 -2.11 -5.24
CA PHE A 3 -22.82 -3.00 -4.79
C PHE A 3 -22.47 -2.61 -3.36
N ASP A 4 -23.00 -3.34 -2.37
CA ASP A 4 -22.51 -3.27 -1.00
C ASP A 4 -21.32 -4.23 -0.87
N HIS A 5 -20.11 -3.68 -0.72
CA HIS A 5 -18.85 -4.42 -0.61
C HIS A 5 -18.40 -4.60 0.86
N ARG A 6 -19.31 -4.53 1.83
CA ARG A 6 -18.94 -4.51 3.26
C ARG A 6 -18.84 -5.87 3.96
N ASP A 7 -19.00 -6.98 3.26
CA ASP A 7 -18.96 -8.32 3.89
C ASP A 7 -17.55 -8.94 4.01
N GLY A 8 -16.49 -8.13 3.88
CA GLY A 8 -15.11 -8.61 4.03
C GLY A 8 -14.13 -7.63 4.69
N ALA A 9 -14.59 -6.48 5.18
CA ALA A 9 -13.69 -5.52 5.80
C ALA A 9 -13.33 -6.00 7.22
N SER A 10 -12.14 -6.59 7.37
CA SER A 10 -11.37 -6.43 8.60
C SER A 10 -11.52 -4.98 9.07
N GLY A 11 -11.89 -4.77 10.34
CA GLY A 11 -12.21 -3.44 10.87
C GLY A 11 -11.14 -2.39 10.48
N PRO A 12 -11.51 -1.10 10.38
CA PRO A 12 -10.58 -0.06 9.94
C PRO A 12 -9.29 -0.13 10.77
N ASN A 13 -8.16 -0.14 10.09
CA ASN A 13 -6.86 -0.24 10.74
C ASN A 13 -6.73 0.84 11.81
N PRO A 14 -6.61 0.47 13.09
CA PRO A 14 -6.63 1.44 14.18
C PRO A 14 -5.43 2.41 14.11
N TYR A 15 -4.43 2.09 13.30
CA TYR A 15 -3.22 2.88 13.08
C TYR A 15 -3.25 3.76 11.83
N ALA A 16 -4.30 3.70 11.00
CA ALA A 16 -4.42 4.51 9.79
C ALA A 16 -4.22 6.03 10.06
N PRO A 17 -4.73 6.62 11.15
CA PRO A 17 -4.49 8.03 11.46
C PRO A 17 -3.02 8.35 11.75
N GLN A 18 -2.27 7.45 12.41
CA GLN A 18 -0.84 7.65 12.64
C GLN A 18 -0.05 7.48 11.35
N MET A 19 -0.34 6.45 10.56
CA MET A 19 0.36 6.21 9.29
C MET A 19 0.14 7.36 8.30
N GLY A 20 -1.09 7.85 8.15
CA GLY A 20 -1.38 8.99 7.26
C GLY A 20 -0.76 10.33 7.68
N ARG A 21 -0.21 10.42 8.89
CA ARG A 21 0.53 11.60 9.38
C ARG A 21 2.05 11.46 9.25
N THR A 22 2.54 10.26 8.96
CA THR A 22 3.96 9.99 8.80
C THR A 22 4.30 9.96 7.33
N PHE A 23 5.24 10.80 6.91
CA PHE A 23 5.68 10.87 5.52
C PHE A 23 7.15 10.47 5.42
N ALA A 24 7.42 9.41 4.68
CA ALA A 24 8.76 9.02 4.29
C ALA A 24 9.00 9.36 2.80
N PRO A 25 10.14 10.01 2.46
CA PRO A 25 10.61 10.09 1.07
C PRO A 25 10.80 8.69 0.47
N LEU A 26 10.58 8.56 -0.84
CA LEU A 26 10.63 7.26 -1.53
C LEU A 26 12.03 6.90 -2.04
N ASP A 27 12.90 7.89 -2.09
CA ASP A 27 14.33 7.79 -2.38
C ASP A 27 15.15 7.51 -1.11
N LEU A 28 14.49 7.08 -0.03
CA LEU A 28 15.16 6.59 1.16
C LEU A 28 15.82 5.24 0.88
N SER A 29 17.02 5.32 0.33
CA SER A 29 18.00 4.24 0.35
C SER A 29 18.90 4.46 1.56
N GLY A 30 18.82 3.57 2.54
CA GLY A 30 19.62 3.63 3.75
C GLY A 30 19.61 2.30 4.50
N PRO A 31 20.55 2.09 5.44
CA PRO A 31 20.53 0.89 6.26
C PRO A 31 19.27 0.87 7.13
N LEU A 32 18.69 -0.33 7.33
CA LEU A 32 17.60 -0.53 8.29
C LEU A 32 18.07 -0.15 9.69
N THR A 33 17.20 0.55 10.42
CA THR A 33 17.53 1.12 11.74
C THR A 33 16.69 0.56 12.87
N VAL A 34 15.47 0.07 12.58
CA VAL A 34 14.56 -0.49 13.56
C VAL A 34 14.54 -2.02 13.47
N LEU A 35 14.49 -2.57 12.27
CA LEU A 35 14.46 -4.00 12.00
C LEU A 35 15.88 -4.59 12.01
N ASP A 36 16.05 -5.68 12.75
CA ASP A 36 17.24 -6.53 12.60
C ASP A 36 17.18 -7.34 11.28
N PRO A 37 18.30 -7.95 10.84
CA PRO A 37 18.33 -8.68 9.58
C PRO A 37 17.35 -9.86 9.47
N ALA A 38 17.06 -10.55 10.58
CA ALA A 38 16.14 -11.69 10.55
C ALA A 38 14.70 -11.20 10.33
N ARG A 39 14.28 -10.17 11.07
CA ARG A 39 12.96 -9.56 10.91
C ARG A 39 12.78 -8.90 9.55
N ALA A 40 13.83 -8.26 9.03
CA ALA A 40 13.84 -7.70 7.69
C ALA A 40 13.62 -8.78 6.62
N THR A 41 14.26 -9.94 6.77
CA THR A 41 14.09 -11.07 5.84
C THR A 41 12.67 -11.63 5.91
N THR A 42 12.10 -11.80 7.11
CA THR A 42 10.70 -12.22 7.29
C THR A 42 9.72 -11.21 6.67
N LEU A 43 9.93 -9.91 6.90
CA LEU A 43 9.10 -8.87 6.31
C LEU A 43 9.23 -8.83 4.78
N THR A 44 10.43 -9.08 4.24
CA THR A 44 10.66 -9.19 2.79
C THR A 44 9.82 -10.33 2.20
N ALA A 45 9.86 -11.52 2.81
CA ALA A 45 9.04 -12.65 2.38
C ALA A 45 7.53 -12.36 2.52
N TRP A 46 7.13 -11.65 3.57
CA TRP A 46 5.74 -11.23 3.77
C TRP A 46 5.27 -10.32 2.63
N VAL A 47 5.96 -9.22 2.36
CA VAL A 47 5.55 -8.28 1.30
C VAL A 47 5.61 -8.92 -0.09
N ALA A 48 6.49 -9.90 -0.31
CA ALA A 48 6.55 -10.71 -1.53
C ALA A 48 5.27 -11.54 -1.78
N ARG A 49 4.51 -11.88 -0.72
CA ARG A 49 3.23 -12.57 -0.83
C ARG A 49 2.04 -11.63 -0.96
N LEU A 50 2.15 -10.40 -0.44
CA LEU A 50 1.11 -9.37 -0.59
C LEU A 50 1.02 -8.88 -2.03
N ILE A 51 2.17 -8.55 -2.63
CA ILE A 51 2.26 -8.12 -4.04
C ILE A 51 3.35 -8.99 -4.71
N PRO A 52 2.96 -10.16 -5.24
CA PRO A 52 3.88 -11.00 -5.99
C PRO A 52 4.22 -10.35 -7.33
N GLY A 53 5.48 -10.50 -7.76
CA GLY A 53 5.91 -10.07 -9.08
C GLY A 53 5.39 -10.99 -10.19
N ASN A 54 5.45 -10.50 -11.42
CA ASN A 54 5.23 -11.27 -12.63
C ASN A 54 6.16 -10.76 -13.75
N ALA A 55 5.90 -11.16 -15.00
CA ALA A 55 6.75 -10.78 -16.13
C ALA A 55 6.89 -9.25 -16.31
N ASP A 56 5.85 -8.49 -15.97
CA ASP A 56 5.78 -7.05 -16.24
C ASP A 56 5.91 -6.21 -14.97
N TRP A 57 5.48 -6.74 -13.84
CA TRP A 57 5.38 -6.03 -12.57
C TRP A 57 6.39 -6.61 -11.56
N PRO A 58 7.18 -5.76 -10.88
CA PRO A 58 8.08 -6.23 -9.82
C PRO A 58 7.28 -6.81 -8.65
N SER A 59 7.90 -7.67 -7.83
CA SER A 59 7.36 -7.92 -6.50
C SER A 59 7.58 -6.71 -5.61
N ALA A 60 6.75 -6.51 -4.57
CA ALA A 60 7.05 -5.54 -3.53
C ALA A 60 8.37 -5.82 -2.81
N ALA A 61 8.81 -7.08 -2.75
CA ALA A 61 10.11 -7.44 -2.19
C ALA A 61 11.31 -7.01 -3.06
N ASP A 62 11.09 -6.73 -4.34
CA ASP A 62 12.14 -6.26 -5.27
C ASP A 62 12.32 -4.72 -5.24
N LEU A 63 11.57 -4.04 -4.37
CA LEU A 63 11.54 -2.58 -4.22
C LEU A 63 11.99 -2.18 -2.81
N ASP A 64 12.09 -0.88 -2.55
CA ASP A 64 12.42 -0.33 -1.22
C ASP A 64 11.29 -0.46 -0.18
N THR A 65 10.34 -1.38 -0.36
CA THR A 65 9.17 -1.52 0.52
C THR A 65 9.55 -1.78 1.98
N VAL A 66 10.55 -2.62 2.24
CA VAL A 66 11.00 -2.91 3.61
C VAL A 66 11.71 -1.70 4.24
N ASN A 67 12.56 -1.01 3.47
CA ASN A 67 13.21 0.24 3.92
C ASN A 67 12.18 1.31 4.25
N TYR A 68 11.14 1.44 3.43
CA TYR A 68 10.03 2.35 3.66
C TYR A 68 9.29 2.04 4.96
N ILE A 69 8.94 0.78 5.20
CA ILE A 69 8.25 0.36 6.43
C ILE A 69 9.14 0.64 7.65
N ASP A 70 10.44 0.30 7.59
CA ASP A 70 11.40 0.59 8.68
C ASP A 70 11.46 2.07 9.01
N GLU A 71 11.53 2.93 7.98
CA GLU A 71 11.52 4.38 8.16
C GLU A 71 10.22 4.88 8.80
N ILE A 72 9.06 4.40 8.34
CA ILE A 72 7.77 4.84 8.90
C ILE A 72 7.71 4.52 10.39
N VAL A 73 8.11 3.31 10.79
CA VAL A 73 8.12 2.96 12.22
C VAL A 73 9.28 3.61 12.97
N ARG A 74 10.35 4.03 12.29
CA ARG A 74 11.42 4.86 12.86
C ARG A 74 10.84 6.23 13.26
N GLN A 75 10.10 6.88 12.36
CA GLN A 75 9.46 8.19 12.57
C GLN A 75 8.24 8.14 13.50
N ALA A 76 7.54 7.00 13.54
CA ALA A 76 6.41 6.75 14.44
C ALA A 76 6.71 5.58 15.40
N PRO A 77 7.48 5.80 16.48
CA PRO A 77 7.91 4.74 17.39
C PRO A 77 6.77 3.93 18.02
N THR A 78 5.57 4.52 18.12
CA THR A 78 4.36 3.85 18.63
C THR A 78 3.90 2.68 17.76
N LEU A 79 4.30 2.64 16.48
CA LEU A 79 3.96 1.54 15.56
C LEU A 79 4.90 0.34 15.68
N ARG A 80 6.12 0.54 16.22
CA ARG A 80 7.16 -0.50 16.28
C ARG A 80 6.72 -1.77 17.00
N PRO A 81 6.06 -1.72 18.18
CA PRO A 81 5.66 -2.95 18.88
C PRO A 81 4.68 -3.79 18.06
N VAL A 82 3.81 -3.14 17.28
CA VAL A 82 2.83 -3.82 16.43
C VAL A 82 3.52 -4.51 15.27
N LEU A 83 4.41 -3.81 14.57
CA LEU A 83 5.16 -4.38 13.44
C LEU A 83 6.05 -5.53 13.91
N ILE A 84 6.87 -5.32 14.94
CA ILE A 84 7.80 -6.32 15.47
C ILE A 84 7.03 -7.54 15.98
N GLY A 85 5.97 -7.31 16.77
CA GLY A 85 5.13 -8.40 17.28
C GLY A 85 4.46 -9.21 16.17
N GLY A 86 4.02 -8.56 15.10
CA GLY A 86 3.45 -9.23 13.93
C GLY A 86 4.47 -10.08 13.17
N ILE A 87 5.68 -9.56 12.93
CA ILE A 87 6.77 -10.29 12.27
C ILE A 87 7.18 -11.51 13.10
N ASP A 88 7.31 -11.34 14.41
CA ASP A 88 7.66 -12.44 15.33
C ASP A 88 6.54 -13.48 15.39
N ALA A 89 5.27 -13.06 15.34
CA ALA A 89 4.13 -13.97 15.29
C ALA A 89 4.10 -14.82 14.01
N VAL A 90 4.43 -14.23 12.86
CA VAL A 90 4.56 -14.97 11.58
C VAL A 90 5.61 -16.07 11.69
N ASP A 91 6.83 -15.73 12.15
CA ASP A 91 7.92 -16.71 12.23
C ASP A 91 7.66 -17.77 13.30
N SER A 92 7.08 -17.39 14.44
CA SER A 92 6.67 -18.32 15.50
C SER A 92 5.60 -19.31 15.03
N THR A 93 4.61 -18.81 14.26
CA THR A 93 3.55 -19.65 13.68
C THR A 93 4.13 -20.65 12.69
N ALA A 94 5.05 -20.20 11.82
CA ALA A 94 5.76 -21.08 10.88
C ALA A 94 6.54 -22.19 11.60
N ARG A 95 7.30 -21.83 12.63
CA ARG A 95 8.09 -22.80 13.40
C ARG A 95 7.20 -23.80 14.14
N SER A 96 6.10 -23.34 14.70
CA SER A 96 5.19 -24.19 15.47
C SER A 96 4.41 -25.15 14.57
N ARG A 97 4.00 -24.70 13.38
CA ARG A 97 3.17 -25.46 12.44
C ARG A 97 3.99 -26.38 11.53
N ASP A 98 5.10 -25.89 11.01
CA ASP A 98 5.89 -26.53 9.95
C ASP A 98 7.31 -26.90 10.37
N GLY A 99 7.70 -26.58 11.62
CA GLY A 99 9.03 -26.90 12.15
C GLY A 99 10.17 -26.06 11.56
N ARG A 100 9.85 -25.03 10.78
CA ARG A 100 10.81 -24.24 10.00
C ARG A 100 10.54 -22.74 10.10
N PRO A 101 11.55 -21.87 9.93
CA PRO A 101 11.36 -20.44 9.77
C PRO A 101 10.41 -20.12 8.61
N PHE A 102 9.65 -19.02 8.72
CA PHE A 102 8.68 -18.61 7.71
C PHE A 102 9.33 -18.41 6.33
N VAL A 103 10.51 -17.80 6.33
CA VAL A 103 11.29 -17.49 5.13
C VAL A 103 11.71 -18.73 4.35
N ASP A 104 11.83 -19.88 5.03
CA ASP A 104 12.23 -21.11 4.38
C ASP A 104 11.04 -21.79 3.70
N LEU A 105 9.80 -21.52 4.12
CA LEU A 105 8.61 -22.21 3.61
C LEU A 105 8.34 -21.90 2.13
N ASP A 106 7.63 -22.81 1.46
CA ASP A 106 7.13 -22.55 0.11
C ASP A 106 6.03 -21.48 0.10
N ALA A 107 5.76 -20.97 -1.10
CA ALA A 107 4.81 -19.89 -1.34
C ALA A 107 3.43 -20.13 -0.73
N ASP A 108 2.90 -21.35 -0.90
CA ASP A 108 1.54 -21.70 -0.48
C ASP A 108 1.44 -21.74 1.05
N ARG A 109 2.47 -22.30 1.71
CA ARG A 109 2.56 -22.30 3.18
C ARG A 109 2.77 -20.92 3.76
N GLN A 110 3.61 -20.09 3.13
CA GLN A 110 3.76 -18.69 3.52
C GLN A 110 2.42 -17.96 3.45
N THR A 111 1.69 -18.08 2.34
CA THR A 111 0.37 -17.47 2.17
C THR A 111 -0.64 -18.01 3.19
N ALA A 112 -0.62 -19.31 3.51
CA ALA A 112 -1.50 -19.89 4.52
C ALA A 112 -1.26 -19.28 5.91
N ILE A 113 0.00 -19.14 6.32
CA ILE A 113 0.35 -18.51 7.61
C ILE A 113 -0.07 -17.04 7.62
N LEU A 114 0.14 -16.30 6.53
CA LEU A 114 -0.26 -14.90 6.45
C LEU A 114 -1.78 -14.72 6.55
N ARG A 115 -2.58 -15.65 6.01
CA ARG A 115 -4.04 -15.67 6.22
C ARG A 115 -4.41 -15.92 7.67
N ASP A 116 -3.70 -16.82 8.36
CA ASP A 116 -3.94 -17.05 9.79
C ASP A 116 -3.58 -15.80 10.63
N ILE A 117 -2.51 -15.10 10.25
CA ILE A 117 -2.08 -13.85 10.88
C ILE A 117 -3.08 -12.72 10.64
N GLU A 118 -3.64 -12.61 9.43
CA GLU A 118 -4.73 -11.69 9.07
C GLU A 118 -6.00 -11.98 9.88
N ALA A 119 -6.34 -13.25 10.07
CA ALA A 119 -7.59 -13.63 10.71
C ALA A 119 -7.53 -13.51 12.25
N THR A 120 -6.48 -14.02 12.88
CA THR A 120 -6.46 -14.21 14.35
C THR A 120 -5.12 -13.97 15.02
N GLY A 121 -3.99 -14.17 14.32
CA GLY A 121 -2.66 -14.12 14.95
C GLY A 121 -2.22 -12.70 15.30
N ALA A 122 -2.20 -11.80 14.31
CA ALA A 122 -1.84 -10.40 14.49
C ALA A 122 -2.53 -9.50 13.45
N PRO A 123 -3.88 -9.44 13.44
CA PRO A 123 -4.66 -8.78 12.40
C PRO A 123 -4.27 -7.31 12.20
N ALA A 124 -3.99 -6.60 13.30
CA ALA A 124 -3.59 -5.20 13.23
C ALA A 124 -2.20 -4.99 12.59
N ALA A 125 -1.27 -5.91 12.81
CA ALA A 125 0.03 -5.89 12.15
C ALA A 125 -0.10 -6.22 10.66
N PHE A 126 -0.97 -7.18 10.31
CA PHE A 126 -1.26 -7.49 8.92
C PHE A 126 -1.83 -6.29 8.16
N SER A 127 -2.86 -5.62 8.70
CA SER A 127 -3.43 -4.42 8.08
C SER A 127 -2.40 -3.30 7.93
N MET A 128 -1.54 -3.09 8.94
CA MET A 128 -0.45 -2.11 8.88
C MET A 128 0.56 -2.45 7.77
N VAL A 129 1.05 -3.68 7.70
CA VAL A 129 2.01 -4.10 6.66
C VAL A 129 1.37 -4.04 5.28
N LEU A 130 0.09 -4.42 5.15
CA LEU A 130 -0.66 -4.32 3.90
C LEU A 130 -0.73 -2.87 3.39
N GLU A 131 -1.18 -1.95 4.22
CA GLU A 131 -1.32 -0.54 3.84
C GLU A 131 0.02 0.09 3.46
N LEU A 132 1.05 -0.10 4.29
CA LEU A 132 2.39 0.43 4.00
C LEU A 132 3.03 -0.23 2.78
N CYS A 133 2.77 -1.52 2.53
CA CYS A 133 3.22 -2.23 1.34
C CYS A 133 2.60 -1.63 0.07
N TYR A 134 1.28 -1.44 0.06
CA TYR A 134 0.58 -0.81 -1.06
C TYR A 134 1.06 0.62 -1.30
N GLU A 135 1.21 1.39 -0.23
CA GLU A 135 1.73 2.76 -0.34
C GLU A 135 3.13 2.77 -0.95
N ALA A 136 4.08 2.00 -0.40
CA ALA A 136 5.44 1.93 -0.93
C ALA A 136 5.47 1.46 -2.39
N TYR A 137 4.68 0.44 -2.72
CA TYR A 137 4.65 -0.17 -4.05
C TYR A 137 4.19 0.82 -5.13
N TYR A 138 3.03 1.47 -4.95
CA TYR A 138 2.50 2.40 -5.95
C TYR A 138 3.22 3.76 -5.98
N ARG A 139 3.97 4.05 -4.92
CA ARG A 139 4.86 5.21 -4.89
C ARG A 139 6.23 4.92 -5.56
N ALA A 140 6.63 3.66 -5.76
CA ALA A 140 7.92 3.33 -6.33
C ALA A 140 8.09 3.84 -7.79
N PRO A 141 9.19 4.53 -8.15
CA PRO A 141 9.40 5.08 -9.50
C PRO A 141 9.34 4.03 -10.62
N ARG A 142 9.75 2.79 -10.35
CA ARG A 142 9.64 1.68 -11.33
C ARG A 142 8.18 1.34 -11.62
N VAL A 143 7.35 1.23 -10.58
CA VAL A 143 5.92 0.93 -10.69
C VAL A 143 5.17 2.09 -11.36
N GLN A 144 5.48 3.33 -10.98
CA GLN A 144 4.90 4.53 -11.61
C GLN A 144 5.19 4.61 -13.11
N ARG A 145 6.40 4.25 -13.55
CA ARG A 145 6.73 4.17 -15.00
C ARG A 145 5.88 3.13 -15.71
N ILE A 146 5.67 1.95 -15.12
CA ILE A 146 4.83 0.90 -15.71
C ILE A 146 3.37 1.38 -15.81
N VAL A 147 2.84 1.99 -14.76
CA VAL A 147 1.48 2.58 -14.75
C VAL A 147 1.34 3.63 -15.85
N ALA A 148 2.29 4.57 -15.95
CA ALA A 148 2.27 5.61 -16.97
C ALA A 148 2.31 5.04 -18.39
N GLN A 149 3.18 4.05 -18.64
CA GLN A 149 3.27 3.39 -19.96
C GLN A 149 1.98 2.66 -20.34
N ARG A 150 1.32 2.00 -19.38
CA ARG A 150 0.12 1.20 -19.65
C ARG A 150 -1.17 2.01 -19.72
N THR A 151 -1.27 3.09 -18.96
CA THR A 151 -2.54 3.81 -18.77
C THR A 151 -2.50 5.26 -19.24
N GLY A 152 -1.30 5.81 -19.48
CA GLY A 152 -1.10 7.25 -19.67
C GLY A 152 -1.33 8.08 -18.42
N PHE A 153 -1.55 7.45 -17.26
CA PHE A 153 -1.69 8.13 -15.97
C PHE A 153 -0.32 8.40 -15.35
N GLU A 154 -0.04 9.67 -15.09
CA GLU A 154 1.12 10.11 -14.32
C GLU A 154 0.67 10.66 -12.98
N VAL A 155 1.24 10.14 -11.89
CA VAL A 155 0.88 10.53 -10.51
C VAL A 155 1.05 12.03 -10.28
N ARG A 156 2.04 12.66 -10.93
CA ARG A 156 2.32 14.09 -10.80
C ARG A 156 1.29 14.99 -11.50
N ASN A 157 0.42 14.48 -12.37
CA ASN A 157 -0.57 15.29 -13.08
C ASN A 157 -1.53 16.05 -12.14
N THR A 158 -1.77 15.54 -10.93
CA THR A 158 -2.63 16.21 -9.95
C THR A 158 -1.95 17.42 -9.29
N VAL A 159 -0.62 17.45 -9.28
CA VAL A 159 0.20 18.53 -8.68
C VAL A 159 0.66 19.50 -9.76
N ASP A 160 1.26 18.98 -10.83
CA ASP A 160 1.81 19.80 -11.92
C ASP A 160 0.73 20.28 -12.89
N GLY A 161 -0.46 19.65 -12.85
CA GLY A 161 -1.53 19.88 -13.80
C GLY A 161 -1.22 19.27 -15.18
N LYS A 162 -2.26 19.18 -16.01
CA LYS A 162 -2.11 18.84 -17.43
C LYS A 162 -2.73 19.96 -18.25
N PRO A 163 -2.10 20.41 -19.34
CA PRO A 163 -2.70 21.40 -20.21
C PRO A 163 -4.07 20.88 -20.69
N MET A 164 -5.12 21.60 -20.32
CA MET A 164 -6.47 21.31 -20.77
C MET A 164 -6.62 21.78 -22.21
N LYS A 165 -7.38 21.02 -23.02
CA LYS A 165 -7.86 21.55 -24.30
C LYS A 165 -8.62 22.85 -24.02
N PRO A 166 -8.55 23.85 -24.92
CA PRO A 166 -9.39 25.04 -24.82
C PRO A 166 -10.85 24.67 -24.60
N PHE A 167 -11.54 25.44 -23.78
CA PHE A 167 -12.95 25.19 -23.52
C PHE A 167 -13.73 25.24 -24.86
N PRO A 168 -14.45 24.15 -25.22
CA PRO A 168 -15.25 24.13 -26.45
C PRO A 168 -16.45 25.07 -26.30
N VAL A 169 -16.32 26.28 -26.87
CA VAL A 169 -17.29 27.39 -26.74
C VAL A 169 -18.67 26.99 -27.29
N GLU A 170 -18.73 26.07 -28.25
CA GLU A 170 -19.95 25.49 -28.78
C GLU A 170 -20.83 24.82 -27.71
N ARG A 171 -20.25 24.36 -26.59
CA ARG A 171 -21.01 23.81 -25.45
C ARG A 171 -21.88 24.85 -24.77
N LEU A 172 -21.59 26.15 -24.92
CA LEU A 172 -22.43 27.22 -24.42
C LEU A 172 -23.78 27.28 -25.14
N ALA A 173 -23.89 26.79 -26.39
CA ALA A 173 -25.14 26.75 -27.12
C ALA A 173 -26.20 25.93 -26.36
N THR A 174 -25.82 24.79 -25.79
CA THR A 174 -26.70 23.96 -24.96
C THR A 174 -27.06 24.64 -23.65
N VAL A 175 -26.13 25.35 -23.01
CA VAL A 175 -26.41 26.09 -21.77
C VAL A 175 -27.41 27.23 -22.01
N ARG A 176 -27.32 27.89 -23.17
CA ARG A 176 -28.24 28.95 -23.61
C ARG A 176 -29.67 28.47 -23.87
N THR A 177 -29.93 27.17 -24.01
CA THR A 177 -31.30 26.64 -24.14
C THR A 177 -31.88 26.17 -22.81
N ARG A 178 -31.07 26.03 -21.75
CA ARG A 178 -31.54 25.59 -20.42
C ARG A 178 -32.23 26.71 -19.65
N PRO A 179 -33.20 26.44 -18.76
CA PRO A 179 -33.87 27.49 -17.97
C PRO A 179 -32.90 28.41 -17.21
N ASP A 180 -33.34 29.63 -16.90
CA ASP A 180 -32.47 30.70 -16.39
C ASP A 180 -31.73 30.38 -15.08
N HIS A 181 -32.23 29.46 -14.25
CA HIS A 181 -31.52 29.03 -13.04
C HIS A 181 -30.20 28.27 -13.33
N PHE A 182 -29.99 27.79 -14.55
CA PHE A 182 -28.69 27.25 -15.01
C PHE A 182 -27.69 28.33 -15.44
N ARG A 183 -28.12 29.59 -15.50
CA ARG A 183 -27.34 30.73 -16.00
C ARG A 183 -27.29 31.90 -15.01
N SER A 184 -28.12 31.88 -13.98
CA SER A 184 -28.14 32.90 -12.93
C SER A 184 -26.90 32.77 -12.06
N VAL A 185 -26.16 33.87 -11.91
CA VAL A 185 -24.95 33.97 -11.06
C VAL A 185 -25.30 34.43 -9.64
N ASN A 186 -26.58 34.40 -9.26
CA ASN A 186 -26.99 34.78 -7.92
C ASN A 186 -26.56 33.69 -6.94
N ALA A 187 -25.46 34.00 -6.22
CA ALA A 187 -25.05 33.34 -4.99
C ALA A 187 -26.05 33.60 -3.86
#